data_AF-A0A1R1YJL1-F1
#
_entry.id   AF-A0A1R1YJL1-F1
#
_cell.length_a   1.000
_cell.length_b   1.000
_cell.length_c   1.000
_cell.angle_alpha   90.00
_cell.angle_beta   90.00
_cell.angle_gamma   90.00
#
_symmetry.space_group_name_H-M   'P 1'
#
loop_
_entity.id
_entity.type
_entity.pdbx_description
1 polymer ?
#
loop_
_entity_poly.entity_id
_entity_poly.type
_entity_poly.pdbx_seq_one_letter_code
_entity_poly.pdbx_strand_id
1 'polypeptide(L)'
;MIPIRIPLFLYKLKNKLFPKYFIYSFIAAGGEVIYKNLGIGDVHIEKLYAKAAIKLILAEKLSHDPHLLWACSLLACYHWKYPDIHEMEKICSKFAI
;
A
#
# COMPACT_ATOMS: atom_id res chain seq x y z
N MET A 1 -10.81 8.54 -9.01
CA MET A 1 -11.33 7.35 -9.73
C MET A 1 -10.19 6.75 -10.53
N ILE A 2 -9.80 5.49 -10.30
CA ILE A 2 -8.84 4.82 -11.18
C ILE A 2 -9.63 4.37 -12.42
N PRO A 3 -9.33 4.84 -13.65
CA PRO A 3 -9.80 4.16 -14.85
C PRO A 3 -8.98 2.87 -14.99
N ILE A 4 -9.28 1.87 -14.15
CA ILE A 4 -8.52 0.63 -14.13
C ILE A 4 -9.06 -0.26 -15.23
N ARG A 5 -8.23 -0.53 -16.24
CA ARG A 5 -8.51 -1.62 -17.17
C ARG A 5 -8.32 -2.92 -16.38
N ILE A 6 -9.40 -3.43 -15.77
CA ILE A 6 -9.37 -4.62 -14.90
C ILE A 6 -8.58 -5.78 -15.53
N PRO A 7 -8.75 -6.12 -16.82
CA PRO A 7 -7.98 -7.20 -17.44
C PRO A 7 -6.47 -6.92 -17.45
N LEU A 8 -6.07 -5.67 -17.74
CA LEU A 8 -4.67 -5.26 -17.75
C LEU A 8 -4.07 -5.26 -16.34
N PHE A 9 -4.86 -4.83 -15.35
CA PHE A 9 -4.46 -4.87 -13.95
C PHE A 9 -4.21 -6.31 -13.49
N LEU A 10 -5.16 -7.22 -13.74
CA LEU A 10 -5.03 -8.63 -13.39
C LEU A 10 -3.85 -9.30 -14.12
N TYR A 11 -3.63 -8.96 -15.38
CA TYR A 11 -2.45 -9.41 -16.13
C TYR A 11 -1.14 -8.96 -15.48
N LYS A 12 -1.03 -7.68 -15.10
CA LYS A 12 0.15 -7.13 -14.42
C LYS A 12 0.36 -7.76 -13.04
N LEU A 13 -0.73 -8.02 -12.32
CA LEU A 13 -0.69 -8.69 -11.02
C LEU A 13 -0.18 -10.13 -11.15
N LYS A 14 -0.75 -10.92 -12.08
CA LYS A 14 -0.35 -12.30 -12.35
C LYS A 14 1.13 -12.39 -12.75
N ASN A 15 1.60 -11.45 -13.57
CA ASN A 15 2.98 -11.42 -14.06
C ASN A 15 3.97 -10.66 -13.16
N LYS A 16 3.56 -10.26 -11.94
CA LYS A 16 4.41 -9.55 -10.97
C LYS A 16 5.05 -8.26 -11.53
N LEU A 17 4.34 -7.57 -12.43
CA LEU A 17 4.79 -6.33 -13.06
C LEU A 17 4.57 -5.09 -12.19
N PHE A 18 3.90 -5.25 -11.04
CA PHE A 18 3.71 -4.17 -10.10
C PHE A 18 4.89 -4.03 -9.14
N PRO A 19 5.23 -2.80 -8.75
CA PRO A 19 6.20 -2.57 -7.69
C PRO A 19 5.76 -3.22 -6.38
N LYS A 20 6.71 -3.79 -5.64
CA LYS A 20 6.43 -4.47 -4.37
C LYS A 20 5.77 -3.54 -3.35
N TYR A 21 6.19 -2.27 -3.31
CA TYR A 21 5.61 -1.28 -2.41
C TYR A 21 4.12 -1.08 -2.67
N PHE A 22 3.69 -1.08 -3.94
CA PHE A 22 2.29 -0.91 -4.32
C PHE A 22 1.45 -2.12 -3.88
N ILE A 23 1.95 -3.34 -4.10
CA ILE A 23 1.26 -4.56 -3.66
C ILE A 23 1.14 -4.62 -2.13
N TYR A 24 2.20 -4.25 -1.40
CA TYR A 24 2.17 -4.25 0.06
C TYR A 24 1.21 -3.19 0.61
N SER A 25 1.19 -1.98 0.03
CA SER A 25 0.18 -0.97 0.38
C SER A 25 -1.24 -1.45 0.09
N PHE A 26 -1.45 -2.17 -1.02
CA PHE A 26 -2.76 -2.72 -1.39
C PHE A 26 -3.24 -3.78 -0.40
N ILE A 27 -2.36 -4.70 0.02
CA ILE A 27 -2.67 -5.70 1.04
C ILE A 27 -2.88 -5.04 2.41
N ALA A 28 -2.10 -4.01 2.76
CA ALA A 28 -2.28 -3.29 4.01
C ALA A 28 -3.66 -2.59 4.07
N ALA A 29 -4.12 -1.98 2.98
CA ALA A 29 -5.42 -1.31 2.94
C ALA A 29 -6.62 -2.29 2.93
N GLY A 30 -6.48 -3.43 2.25
CA GLY A 30 -7.55 -4.40 2.02
C GLY A 30 -7.50 -5.66 2.89
N GLY A 31 -6.43 -5.86 3.67
CA GLY A 31 -6.19 -7.08 4.44
C GLY A 31 -7.31 -7.38 5.41
N GLU A 32 -7.88 -6.37 6.05
CA GLU A 32 -8.91 -6.53 7.07
C GLU A 32 -10.13 -7.28 6.54
N VAL A 33 -10.57 -6.92 5.32
CA VAL A 33 -11.72 -7.54 4.64
C VAL A 33 -11.43 -9.01 4.33
N ILE A 34 -10.18 -9.31 3.95
CA ILE A 34 -9.73 -10.66 3.64
C ILE A 34 -9.71 -11.49 4.94
N TYR A 35 -9.07 -11.01 6.00
CA TYR A 35 -8.91 -11.76 7.25
C TYR A 35 -10.23 -11.96 7.99
N LYS A 36 -11.11 -10.95 7.99
CA LYS A 36 -12.46 -11.06 8.55
C LYS A 36 -13.28 -12.14 7.86
N ASN A 37 -13.16 -12.27 6.54
CA ASN A 37 -13.81 -13.34 5.78
C ASN A 37 -13.17 -14.72 5.98
N LEU A 38 -11.86 -14.77 6.24
CA LEU A 38 -11.12 -16.03 6.46
C LEU A 38 -11.20 -16.53 7.92
N GLY A 39 -11.75 -15.75 8.85
CA GLY A 39 -11.88 -16.16 10.26
C GLY A 39 -10.53 -16.28 11.00
N ILE A 40 -9.47 -15.66 10.48
CA ILE A 40 -8.13 -15.67 11.08
C ILE A 40 -8.08 -14.53 12.11
N GLY A 41 -8.43 -14.84 13.35
CA GLY A 41 -8.90 -13.87 14.34
C GLY A 41 -7.90 -12.90 14.98
N ASP A 42 -6.58 -12.94 14.73
CA ASP A 42 -5.66 -12.11 15.54
C ASP A 42 -4.36 -11.64 14.86
N VAL A 43 -4.09 -12.03 13.63
CA VAL A 43 -2.80 -11.69 13.01
C VAL A 43 -2.90 -10.32 12.34
N HIS A 44 -2.27 -9.30 12.94
CA HIS A 44 -2.16 -7.92 12.42
C HIS A 44 -1.19 -7.84 11.22
N ILE A 45 -1.43 -8.67 10.21
CA ILE A 45 -0.58 -8.80 9.02
C ILE A 45 -0.58 -7.49 8.21
N GLU A 46 -1.67 -6.72 8.27
CA GLU A 46 -1.78 -5.40 7.66
C GLU A 46 -0.68 -4.44 8.14
N LYS A 47 -0.39 -4.42 9.44
CA LYS A 47 0.68 -3.60 10.02
C LYS A 47 2.06 -4.00 9.51
N LEU A 48 2.27 -5.31 9.31
CA LEU A 48 3.54 -5.82 8.77
C LEU A 48 3.72 -5.40 7.31
N TYR A 49 2.67 -5.51 6.49
CA TYR A 49 2.71 -5.06 5.11
C TYR A 49 2.78 -3.53 4.97
N ALA A 50 2.10 -2.77 5.84
CA ALA A 50 2.18 -1.32 5.86
C ALA A 50 3.63 -0.86 6.11
N LYS A 51 4.28 -1.41 7.15
CA LYS A 51 5.69 -1.12 7.44
C LYS A 51 6.63 -1.51 6.31
N ALA A 52 6.41 -2.67 5.70
CA ALA A 52 7.20 -3.11 4.55
C ALA A 52 7.01 -2.18 3.34
N ALA A 53 5.78 -1.74 3.08
CA ALA A 53 5.48 -0.79 2.02
C ALA A 53 6.17 0.55 2.27
N ILE A 54 6.04 1.12 3.47
CA ILE A 54 6.67 2.40 3.84
C ILE A 54 8.19 2.31 3.67
N LYS A 55 8.83 1.24 4.13
CA LYS A 55 10.27 1.04 3.97
C LYS A 55 10.70 1.05 2.50
N LEU A 56 9.93 0.39 1.63
CA LEU A 56 10.21 0.37 0.19
C LEU A 56 9.94 1.73 -0.46
N ILE A 57 8.85 2.42 -0.10
CA ILE A 57 8.55 3.77 -0.58
C ILE A 57 9.67 4.72 -0.20
N LEU A 58 10.18 4.67 1.05
CA LEU A 58 11.27 5.50 1.53
C LEU A 58 12.61 5.20 0.82
N ALA A 59 12.85 3.95 0.42
CA ALA A 59 14.04 3.57 -0.34
C ALA A 59 13.97 3.92 -1.85
N GLU A 60 12.77 4.12 -2.39
CA GLU A 60 12.57 4.38 -3.83
C GLU A 60 13.13 5.75 -4.24
N LYS A 61 13.97 5.82 -5.28
CA LYS A 61 14.57 7.10 -5.73
C LYS A 61 13.73 7.82 -6.79
N LEU A 62 12.81 7.12 -7.43
CA LEU A 62 12.01 7.63 -8.55
C LEU A 62 10.66 8.18 -8.06
N SER A 63 10.60 9.51 -7.86
CA SER A 63 9.39 10.20 -7.44
C SER A 63 8.27 10.25 -8.50
N HIS A 64 8.58 9.89 -9.75
CA HIS A 64 7.66 10.01 -10.90
C HIS A 64 6.87 8.73 -11.23
N ASP A 65 7.00 7.66 -10.44
CA ASP A 65 6.20 6.45 -10.67
C ASP A 65 4.73 6.68 -10.24
N PRO A 66 3.74 6.58 -11.15
CA PRO A 66 2.33 6.72 -10.78
C PRO A 66 1.87 5.68 -9.74
N HIS A 67 2.53 4.53 -9.64
CA HIS A 67 2.22 3.54 -8.58
C HIS A 67 2.56 4.06 -7.19
N LEU A 68 3.50 5.00 -7.06
CA LEU A 68 3.90 5.63 -5.81
C LEU A 68 2.73 6.43 -5.21
N LEU A 69 2.06 7.25 -6.04
CA LEU A 69 0.87 8.01 -5.65
C LEU A 69 -0.26 7.10 -5.18
N TRP A 70 -0.48 6.00 -5.90
CA TRP A 70 -1.49 5.02 -5.49
C TRP A 70 -1.09 4.27 -4.21
N ALA A 71 0.18 3.94 -4.03
CA ALA A 71 0.67 3.31 -2.81
C ALA A 71 0.50 4.23 -1.59
N CYS A 72 0.76 5.54 -1.73
CA CYS A 72 0.48 6.55 -0.72
C CYS A 72 -1.02 6.67 -0.43
N SER A 73 -1.86 6.67 -1.46
CA SER A 73 -3.34 6.73 -1.30
C SER A 73 -3.88 5.52 -0.54
N LEU A 74 -3.35 4.32 -0.83
CA LEU A 74 -3.70 3.09 -0.13
C LEU A 74 -3.21 3.09 1.32
N LEU A 75 -1.99 3.59 1.58
CA LEU A 75 -1.49 3.78 2.95
C LEU A 75 -2.31 4.81 3.73
N ALA A 76 -2.77 5.89 3.09
CA ALA A 76 -3.68 6.84 3.72
C ALA A 76 -5.01 6.17 4.12
N CYS A 77 -5.54 5.27 3.28
CA CYS A 77 -6.72 4.46 3.62
C CYS A 77 -6.46 3.51 4.81
N TYR A 78 -5.27 2.90 4.88
CA TYR A 78 -4.88 2.07 6.01
C TYR A 78 -4.79 2.88 7.31
N HIS A 79 -4.11 4.02 7.28
CA HIS A 79 -3.95 4.89 8.46
C HIS A 79 -5.23 5.61 8.88
N TRP A 80 -6.20 5.77 7.98
CA TRP A 80 -7.54 6.20 8.37
C TRP A 80 -8.18 5.24 9.39
N LYS A 81 -7.90 3.94 9.25
CA LYS A 81 -8.37 2.90 10.18
C LYS A 81 -7.45 2.75 11.39
N TYR A 82 -6.14 2.83 11.16
CA TYR A 82 -5.09 2.66 12.16
C TYR A 82 -4.18 3.89 12.20
N PRO A 83 -4.59 4.98 12.86
CA PRO A 83 -3.85 6.22 12.85
C PRO A 83 -2.47 6.05 13.49
N ASP A 84 -1.43 6.33 12.71
CA ASP A 84 -0.04 6.41 13.16
C ASP A 84 0.59 7.67 12.57
N ILE A 85 0.65 8.72 13.40
CA ILE A 85 1.09 10.06 13.00
C ILE A 85 2.56 10.05 12.58
N HIS A 86 3.40 9.23 13.22
CA HIS A 86 4.83 9.16 12.90
C HIS A 86 5.09 8.49 11.55
N GLU A 87 4.34 7.45 11.19
CA GLU A 87 4.46 6.82 9.87
C GLU A 87 3.96 7.75 8.75
N MET A 88 2.85 8.45 9.00
CA MET A 88 2.32 9.50 8.13
C MET A 88 3.32 10.64 7.88
N GLU A 89 3.93 11.17 8.94
CA GLU A 89 4.90 12.26 8.85
C GLU A 89 6.14 11.87 8.04
N LYS A 90 6.64 10.63 8.18
CA LYS A 90 7.77 10.10 7.39
C LYS A 90 7.46 10.00 5.90
N ILE A 91 6.23 9.63 5.54
CA ILE A 91 5.79 9.59 4.14
C ILE A 91 5.73 11.01 3.61
N CYS A 92 5.08 11.93 4.33
CA CYS A 92 4.97 13.34 3.93
C CYS A 92 6.33 14.04 3.79
N SER A 93 7.26 13.80 4.72
CA SER A 93 8.60 14.42 4.70
C SER A 93 9.43 14.01 3.48
N LYS A 94 9.12 12.87 2.86
CA LYS A 94 9.77 12.44 1.62
C LYS A 94 9.30 13.22 0.39
N PHE A 95 8.07 13.75 0.43
CA PHE A 95 7.45 14.48 -0.68
C PHE A 95 7.40 15.99 -0.45
N ALA A 96 7.69 16.46 0.76
CA ALA A 96 7.91 17.87 1.06
C ALA A 96 9.22 18.31 0.40
N ILE A 97 9.09 18.88 -0.81
CA ILE A 97 10.15 19.59 -1.54
C ILE A 97 9.99 21.08 -1.24
#